data_AF-A0A1W1HWP6-F1
#
_entry.id   AF-A0A1W1HWP6-F1
#
_cell.length_a   1.000
_cell.length_b   1.000
_cell.length_c   1.000
_cell.angle_alpha   90.00
_cell.angle_beta   90.00
_cell.angle_gamma   90.00
#
_symmetry.space_group_name_H-M   'P 1'
#
loop_
_entity.id
_entity.type
_entity.pdbx_description
1 polymer ?
#
loop_
_entity_poly.entity_id
_entity_poly.type
_entity_poly.pdbx_seq_one_letter_code
_entity_poly.pdbx_strand_id
1 'polypeptide(L)'
;MSRIKALRASIENKIDALEQQAQALEAQLTQSKEQAIQRLEQGKQQLGDVVTSVQADLRRSKDVADHIRAEVQAKLDHLQVQLALGKADARDASDEQREKIFKALNEFETIVDQKLTGMAFDSGRLWEQLVGRSNSLDAEFDALTHRLPAEGRQPPMMVEATKQELLQKLRAYRDDLKVKRQMVRARADTFELDLREGLEQIKTAFRRLFE
;
A
#
# COMPACT_ATOMS: atom_id res chain seq x y z
N MET A 1 -0.43 22.41 4.23
CA MET A 1 -0.55 20.95 4.08
C MET A 1 0.66 20.31 4.74
N SER A 2 0.49 19.18 5.45
CA SER A 2 1.62 18.46 6.04
C SER A 2 2.47 17.78 4.97
N ARG A 3 3.70 17.41 5.31
CA ARG A 3 4.62 16.73 4.40
C ARG A 3 4.10 15.36 3.97
N ILE A 4 3.51 14.58 4.88
CA ILE A 4 2.93 13.26 4.57
C ILE A 4 1.74 13.41 3.61
N LYS A 5 0.84 14.36 3.85
CA LYS A 5 -0.28 14.63 2.93
C LYS A 5 0.19 15.12 1.57
N ALA A 6 1.22 15.98 1.54
CA ALA A 6 1.81 16.43 0.28
C ALA A 6 2.47 15.28 -0.49
N LEU A 7 3.16 14.37 0.20
CA LEU A 7 3.70 13.14 -0.39
C LEU A 7 2.56 12.28 -0.95
N ARG A 8 1.55 11.93 -0.16
CA ARG A 8 0.40 11.13 -0.63
C ARG A 8 -0.38 11.77 -1.78
N ALA A 9 -0.44 13.10 -1.82
CA ALA A 9 -1.10 13.86 -2.88
C ALA A 9 -0.22 14.01 -4.14
N SER A 10 1.09 13.82 -4.03
CA SER A 10 2.01 13.91 -5.17
C SER A 10 1.66 12.88 -6.22
N ILE A 11 1.63 13.33 -7.48
CA ILE A 11 1.35 12.48 -8.64
C ILE A 11 2.38 11.34 -8.72
N GLU A 12 3.63 11.59 -8.36
CA GLU A 12 4.67 10.55 -8.33
C GLU A 12 4.30 9.40 -7.39
N ASN A 13 3.87 9.72 -6.17
CA ASN A 13 3.45 8.69 -5.21
C ASN A 13 2.14 7.99 -5.62
N LYS A 14 1.24 8.70 -6.32
CA LYS A 14 0.03 8.10 -6.87
C LYS A 14 0.35 7.12 -8.00
N ILE A 15 1.30 7.46 -8.88
CA ILE A 15 1.81 6.55 -9.92
C ILE A 15 2.49 5.35 -9.27
N ASP A 16 3.37 5.58 -8.29
CA ASP A 16 4.06 4.49 -7.59
C ASP A 16 3.04 3.55 -6.90
N ALA A 17 1.95 4.08 -6.32
CA ALA A 17 0.87 3.27 -5.75
C ALA A 17 0.14 2.42 -6.81
N LEU A 18 -0.15 3.00 -7.99
CA LEU A 18 -0.77 2.26 -9.10
C LEU A 18 0.17 1.18 -9.65
N GLU A 19 1.46 1.47 -9.76
CA GLU A 19 2.48 0.48 -10.13
C GLU A 19 2.53 -0.68 -9.13
N GLN A 20 2.49 -0.38 -7.82
CA GLN A 20 2.47 -1.38 -6.76
C GLN A 20 1.22 -2.27 -6.81
N GLN A 21 0.04 -1.68 -7.07
CA GLN A 21 -1.21 -2.44 -7.25
C GLN A 21 -1.13 -3.38 -8.46
N ALA A 22 -0.64 -2.88 -9.60
CA ALA A 22 -0.45 -3.71 -10.78
C ALA A 22 0.55 -4.87 -10.54
N GLN A 23 1.65 -4.59 -9.84
CA GLN A 23 2.65 -5.61 -9.47
C GLN A 23 2.08 -6.64 -8.50
N ALA A 24 1.28 -6.23 -7.51
CA ALA A 24 0.64 -7.16 -6.59
C ALA A 24 -0.33 -8.08 -7.33
N LEU A 25 -1.17 -7.55 -8.24
CA LEU A 25 -2.05 -8.37 -9.08
C LEU A 25 -1.25 -9.34 -9.98
N GLU A 26 -0.17 -8.89 -10.60
CA GLU A 26 0.72 -9.74 -11.41
C GLU A 26 1.34 -10.88 -10.57
N ALA A 27 1.77 -10.58 -9.35
CA ALA A 27 2.28 -11.57 -8.41
C ALA A 27 1.20 -12.61 -8.04
N GLN A 28 -0.05 -12.17 -7.81
CA GLN A 28 -1.13 -13.11 -7.50
C GLN A 28 -1.46 -14.07 -8.65
N LEU A 29 -1.31 -13.64 -9.92
CA LEU A 29 -1.52 -14.50 -11.09
C LEU A 29 -0.42 -15.56 -11.25
N THR A 30 0.79 -15.30 -10.76
CA THR A 30 1.98 -16.12 -11.01
C THR A 30 2.41 -16.97 -9.81
N GLN A 31 2.06 -16.54 -8.60
CA GLN A 31 2.50 -17.15 -7.34
C GLN A 31 1.42 -18.02 -6.70
N SER A 32 1.81 -18.92 -5.81
CA SER A 32 0.90 -19.69 -4.93
C SER A 32 0.28 -18.83 -3.82
N LYS A 33 -0.77 -19.33 -3.15
CA LYS A 33 -1.42 -18.64 -2.02
C LYS A 33 -0.42 -18.42 -0.88
N GLU A 34 0.40 -19.43 -0.57
CA GLU A 34 1.44 -19.37 0.46
C GLU A 34 2.49 -18.30 0.15
N GLN A 35 2.92 -18.20 -1.11
CA GLN A 35 3.86 -17.16 -1.54
C GLN A 35 3.25 -15.75 -1.45
N ALA A 36 1.97 -15.61 -1.79
CA ALA A 36 1.24 -14.36 -1.65
C ALA A 36 1.11 -13.91 -0.19
N ILE A 37 0.76 -14.83 0.71
CA ILE A 37 0.73 -14.58 2.16
C ILE A 37 2.13 -14.20 2.67
N GLN A 38 3.17 -14.89 2.20
CA GLN A 38 4.54 -14.56 2.58
C GLN A 38 4.94 -13.14 2.14
N ARG A 39 4.52 -12.71 0.94
CA ARG A 39 4.77 -11.35 0.44
C ARG A 39 4.07 -10.30 1.29
N LEU A 40 2.83 -10.56 1.70
CA LEU A 40 2.08 -9.72 2.62
C LEU A 40 2.80 -9.57 3.97
N GLU A 41 3.24 -10.69 4.56
CA GLU A 41 3.98 -10.68 5.84
C GLU A 41 5.31 -9.93 5.73
N GLN A 42 6.03 -10.08 4.62
CA GLN A 42 7.23 -9.29 4.34
C GLN A 42 6.90 -7.79 4.24
N GLY A 43 5.77 -7.43 3.62
CA GLY A 43 5.30 -6.04 3.56
C GLY A 43 5.03 -5.45 4.95
N LYS A 44 4.39 -6.22 5.84
CA LYS A 44 4.16 -5.81 7.24
C LYS A 44 5.47 -5.59 7.99
N GLN A 45 6.43 -6.51 7.83
CA GLN A 45 7.75 -6.39 8.44
C GLN A 45 8.48 -5.14 7.95
N GLN A 46 8.52 -4.91 6.64
CA GLN A 46 9.17 -3.72 6.07
C GLN A 46 8.54 -2.42 6.55
N LEU A 47 7.20 -2.36 6.68
CA LEU A 47 6.53 -1.21 7.27
C LEU A 47 6.87 -1.06 8.76
N GLY A 48 6.93 -2.16 9.50
CA GLY A 48 7.33 -2.20 10.91
C GLY A 48 8.77 -1.70 11.14
N ASP A 49 9.70 -2.02 10.25
CA ASP A 49 11.08 -1.54 10.31
C ASP A 49 11.15 -0.02 10.12
N VAL A 50 10.35 0.52 9.20
CA VAL A 50 10.24 1.97 8.99
C VAL A 50 9.62 2.65 10.22
N VAL A 51 8.55 2.07 10.79
CA VAL A 51 7.93 2.56 12.03
C VAL A 51 8.95 2.60 13.17
N THR A 52 9.76 1.55 13.32
CA THR A 52 10.84 1.49 14.31
C THR A 52 11.90 2.55 14.06
N SER A 53 12.24 2.81 12.80
CA SER A 53 13.18 3.87 12.41
C SER A 53 12.62 5.26 12.74
N VAL A 54 11.33 5.49 12.50
CA VAL A 54 10.63 6.74 12.87
C VAL A 54 10.61 6.93 14.39
N GLN A 55 10.36 5.87 15.17
CA GLN A 55 10.46 5.93 16.63
C GLN A 55 11.87 6.30 17.10
N ALA A 56 12.91 5.70 16.49
CA ALA A 56 14.29 5.99 16.83
C ALA A 56 14.67 7.45 16.55
N ASP A 57 14.27 7.99 15.39
CA ASP A 57 14.48 9.40 15.05
C ASP A 57 13.68 10.33 15.95
N LEU A 58 12.42 9.98 16.25
CA LEU A 58 11.58 10.74 17.19
C LEU A 58 12.23 10.82 18.56
N ARG A 59 12.84 9.74 19.06
CA ARG A 59 13.56 9.72 20.35
C ARG A 59 14.85 10.54 20.33
N ARG A 60 15.51 10.65 19.17
CA ARG A 60 16.75 11.43 19.00
C ARG A 60 16.51 12.93 18.84
N SER A 61 15.35 13.31 18.33
CA SER A 61 14.99 14.72 18.17
C SER A 61 14.92 15.42 19.52
N LYS A 62 15.69 16.49 19.71
CA LYS A 62 15.66 17.31 20.94
C LYS A 62 14.58 18.40 20.88
N ASP A 63 14.06 18.66 19.68
CA ASP A 63 13.15 19.76 19.40
C ASP A 63 11.67 19.40 19.62
N VAL A 64 11.39 18.11 19.87
CA VAL A 64 10.06 17.62 20.18
C VAL A 64 9.86 17.59 21.70
N ALA A 65 8.87 18.33 22.19
CA ALA A 65 8.49 18.33 23.59
C ALA A 65 8.06 16.93 24.06
N ASP A 66 8.38 16.58 25.31
CA ASP A 66 8.20 15.21 25.83
C ASP A 66 6.76 14.70 25.77
N HIS A 67 5.77 15.57 26.01
CA HIS A 67 4.36 15.20 25.91
C HIS A 67 3.95 14.86 24.47
N ILE A 68 4.42 15.63 23.47
CA ILE A 68 4.19 15.36 22.04
C ILE A 68 4.90 14.07 21.63
N ARG A 69 6.14 13.88 22.09
CA ARG A 69 6.91 12.67 21.86
C ARG A 69 6.16 11.43 22.37
N ALA A 70 5.61 11.50 23.58
CA ALA A 70 4.83 10.41 24.16
C ALA A 70 3.55 10.11 23.37
N GLU A 71 2.80 11.14 22.96
CA GLU A 71 1.59 10.98 22.12
C GLU A 71 1.91 10.31 20.77
N VAL A 72 2.95 10.77 20.07
CA VAL A 72 3.37 10.22 18.78
C VAL A 72 3.91 8.80 18.93
N GLN A 73 4.72 8.55 19.97
CA GLN A 73 5.25 7.22 20.29
C GLN A 73 4.12 6.22 20.54
N ALA A 74 3.08 6.60 21.29
CA ALA A 74 1.93 5.73 21.55
C ALA A 74 1.21 5.32 20.26
N LYS A 75 1.11 6.22 19.26
CA LYS A 75 0.53 5.89 17.95
C LYS A 75 1.42 4.97 17.12
N LEU A 76 2.74 5.17 17.16
CA LEU A 76 3.70 4.27 16.52
C LEU A 76 3.67 2.88 17.14
N ASP A 77 3.61 2.79 18.47
CA ASP A 77 3.51 1.52 19.20
C ASP A 77 2.20 0.80 18.85
N HIS A 78 1.08 1.52 18.79
CA HIS A 78 -0.20 0.95 18.35
C HIS A 78 -0.11 0.39 16.91
N LEU A 79 0.46 1.15 15.98
CA LEU A 79 0.67 0.69 14.60
C LEU A 79 1.57 -0.56 14.56
N GLN A 80 2.64 -0.59 15.35
CA GLN A 80 3.55 -1.74 15.42
C GLN A 80 2.85 -2.99 15.97
N VAL A 81 1.97 -2.85 16.95
CA VAL A 81 1.12 -3.95 17.44
C VAL A 81 0.23 -4.48 16.32
N GLN A 82 -0.45 -3.61 15.56
CA GLN A 82 -1.31 -4.04 14.46
C GLN A 82 -0.53 -4.77 13.35
N LEU A 83 0.70 -4.32 13.05
CA LEU A 83 1.58 -4.95 12.07
C LEU A 83 2.11 -6.32 12.53
N ALA A 84 2.26 -6.51 13.84
CA ALA A 84 2.71 -7.77 14.44
C ALA A 84 1.58 -8.79 14.64
N LEU A 85 0.31 -8.41 14.43
CA LEU A 85 -0.80 -9.37 14.47
C LEU A 85 -0.60 -10.43 13.38
N GLY A 86 -0.92 -11.68 13.74
CA GLY A 86 -0.59 -12.87 12.97
C GLY A 86 -1.18 -12.92 11.56
N LYS A 87 -0.85 -14.01 10.85
CA LYS A 87 -1.27 -14.25 9.47
C LYS A 87 -2.79 -14.33 9.38
N ALA A 88 -3.37 -13.61 8.42
CA ALA A 88 -4.76 -13.74 8.07
C ALA A 88 -4.93 -14.72 6.90
N ASP A 89 -5.28 -15.97 7.20
CA ASP A 89 -5.41 -17.04 6.20
C ASP A 89 -6.79 -17.05 5.50
N ALA A 90 -7.75 -16.28 6.05
CA ALA A 90 -9.12 -16.11 5.58
C ALA A 90 -9.36 -14.68 5.07
N ARG A 91 -10.29 -14.53 4.12
CA ARG A 91 -10.61 -13.25 3.47
C ARG A 91 -11.09 -12.20 4.48
N ASP A 92 -12.07 -12.55 5.31
CA ASP A 92 -12.60 -11.64 6.34
C ASP A 92 -11.51 -11.22 7.34
N ALA A 93 -10.65 -12.16 7.75
CA ALA A 93 -9.53 -11.86 8.63
C ALA A 93 -8.50 -10.92 7.96
N SER A 94 -8.29 -11.07 6.64
CA SER A 94 -7.37 -10.24 5.86
C SER A 94 -7.91 -8.83 5.69
N ASP A 95 -9.20 -8.69 5.39
CA ASP A 95 -9.88 -7.41 5.25
C ASP A 95 -9.93 -6.67 6.61
N GLU A 96 -10.25 -7.36 7.70
CA GLU A 96 -10.24 -6.79 9.06
C GLU A 96 -8.82 -6.35 9.47
N GLN A 97 -7.81 -7.16 9.15
CA GLN A 97 -6.42 -6.82 9.46
C GLN A 97 -5.95 -5.60 8.66
N ARG A 98 -6.28 -5.52 7.37
CA ARG A 98 -6.04 -4.34 6.54
C ARG A 98 -6.68 -3.11 7.18
N GLU A 99 -7.95 -3.17 7.51
CA GLU A 99 -8.67 -2.03 8.11
C GLU A 99 -7.98 -1.53 9.39
N LYS A 100 -7.62 -2.43 10.31
CA LYS A 100 -6.94 -2.07 11.56
C LYS A 100 -5.59 -1.41 11.33
N ILE A 101 -4.76 -1.94 10.43
CA ILE A 101 -3.45 -1.39 10.10
C ILE A 101 -3.59 0.02 9.50
N PHE A 102 -4.46 0.20 8.52
CA PHE A 102 -4.62 1.49 7.84
C PHE A 102 -5.32 2.53 8.72
N LYS A 103 -6.21 2.10 9.62
CA LYS A 103 -6.76 2.98 10.66
C LYS A 103 -5.66 3.47 11.61
N ALA A 104 -4.83 2.57 12.14
CA ALA A 104 -3.72 2.94 13.01
C ALA A 104 -2.70 3.86 12.30
N LEU A 105 -2.43 3.60 11.02
CA LEU A 105 -1.57 4.44 10.20
C LEU A 105 -2.16 5.84 10.02
N ASN A 106 -3.44 5.95 9.67
CA ASN A 106 -4.11 7.24 9.50
C ASN A 106 -4.17 8.05 10.81
N GLU A 107 -4.38 7.38 11.95
CA GLU A 107 -4.32 8.01 13.26
C GLU A 107 -2.91 8.54 13.57
N PHE A 108 -1.86 7.78 13.24
CA PHE A 108 -0.48 8.22 13.36
C PHE A 108 -0.21 9.44 12.47
N GLU A 109 -0.54 9.37 11.17
CA GLU A 109 -0.34 10.48 10.23
C GLU A 109 -1.08 11.75 10.66
N THR A 110 -2.30 11.61 11.19
CA THR A 110 -3.08 12.72 11.73
C THR A 110 -2.39 13.38 12.92
N ILE A 111 -1.81 12.59 13.83
CA ILE A 111 -1.07 13.14 14.98
C ILE A 111 0.22 13.82 14.55
N VAL A 112 0.98 13.24 13.62
CA VAL A 112 2.17 13.87 13.04
C VAL A 112 1.80 15.20 12.38
N ASP A 113 0.72 15.22 11.61
CA ASP A 113 0.22 16.43 10.96
C ASP A 113 -0.17 17.52 11.95
N GLN A 114 -0.85 17.16 13.04
CA GLN A 114 -1.33 18.11 14.02
C GLN A 114 -0.21 18.64 14.93
N LYS A 115 0.74 17.78 15.29
CA LYS A 115 1.68 18.04 16.39
C LYS A 115 3.11 18.29 15.95
N LEU A 116 3.52 17.76 14.78
CA LEU A 116 4.90 17.84 14.29
C LEU A 116 5.07 18.73 13.06
N THR A 117 3.97 19.22 12.46
CA THR A 117 4.05 20.17 11.34
C THR A 117 4.72 21.47 11.78
N GLY A 118 5.77 21.87 11.07
CA GLY A 118 6.53 23.10 11.34
C GLY A 118 7.63 22.95 12.40
N MET A 119 7.82 21.75 12.97
CA MET A 119 8.95 21.45 13.85
C MET A 119 10.19 21.05 13.02
N ALA A 120 11.39 21.22 13.59
CA ALA A 120 12.66 20.75 13.01
C ALA A 120 12.81 19.20 13.02
N PHE A 121 11.70 18.48 13.18
CA PHE A 121 11.64 17.04 13.00
C PHE A 121 11.37 16.73 11.53
N ASP A 122 12.43 16.75 10.73
CA ASP A 122 12.35 16.44 9.30
C ASP A 122 13.02 15.12 8.96
N SER A 123 12.32 14.02 9.24
CA SER A 123 12.70 12.68 8.81
C SER A 123 12.27 12.42 7.36
N GLY A 124 12.43 13.40 6.45
CA GLY A 124 11.86 13.40 5.10
C GLY A 124 11.93 12.07 4.34
N ARG A 125 13.09 11.39 4.38
CA ARG A 125 13.28 10.06 3.79
C ARG A 125 12.41 8.98 4.46
N LEU A 126 12.28 9.00 5.79
CA LEU A 126 11.41 8.06 6.51
C LEU A 126 9.94 8.29 6.18
N TRP A 127 9.51 9.53 5.89
CA TRP A 127 8.15 9.80 5.42
C TRP A 127 7.87 9.23 4.04
N GLU A 128 8.82 9.41 3.12
CA GLU A 128 8.75 8.78 1.79
C GLU A 128 8.72 7.26 1.89
N GLN A 129 9.57 6.67 2.73
CA GLN A 129 9.59 5.23 2.98
C GLN A 129 8.29 4.74 3.63
N LEU A 130 7.75 5.47 4.61
CA LEU A 130 6.50 5.11 5.29
C LEU A 130 5.34 5.08 4.29
N VAL A 131 5.19 6.14 3.49
CA VAL A 131 4.15 6.24 2.46
C VAL A 131 4.34 5.14 1.41
N GLY A 132 5.56 4.94 0.92
CA GLY A 132 5.84 3.92 -0.09
C GLY A 132 5.59 2.49 0.39
N ARG A 133 6.00 2.16 1.63
CA ARG A 133 5.75 0.84 2.23
C ARG A 133 4.28 0.63 2.58
N SER A 134 3.59 1.67 3.03
CA SER A 134 2.14 1.65 3.26
C SER A 134 1.38 1.37 1.97
N ASN A 135 1.68 2.07 0.88
CA ASN A 135 1.02 1.86 -0.41
C ASN A 135 1.30 0.45 -0.95
N SER A 136 2.53 -0.04 -0.79
CA SER A 136 2.89 -1.40 -1.20
C SER A 136 2.12 -2.44 -0.39
N LEU A 137 2.01 -2.26 0.93
CA LEU A 137 1.25 -3.18 1.78
C LEU A 137 -0.24 -3.16 1.43
N ASP A 138 -0.78 -1.99 1.10
CA ASP A 138 -2.18 -1.85 0.69
C ASP A 138 -2.48 -2.64 -0.58
N ALA A 139 -1.60 -2.51 -1.58
CA ALA A 139 -1.68 -3.22 -2.85
C ALA A 139 -1.70 -4.74 -2.66
N GLU A 140 -0.92 -5.26 -1.72
CA GLU A 140 -0.84 -6.70 -1.43
C GLU A 140 -2.10 -7.22 -0.78
N PHE A 141 -2.64 -6.49 0.20
CA PHE A 141 -3.92 -6.82 0.81
C PHE A 141 -5.03 -6.81 -0.24
N ASP A 142 -5.13 -5.74 -1.03
CA ASP A 142 -6.13 -5.59 -2.09
C ASP A 142 -6.07 -6.78 -3.07
N ALA A 143 -4.87 -7.08 -3.58
CA ALA A 143 -4.68 -8.19 -4.51
C ALA A 143 -5.00 -9.56 -3.89
N LEU A 144 -4.67 -9.77 -2.60
CA LEU A 144 -4.97 -11.01 -1.89
C LEU A 144 -6.48 -11.20 -1.69
N THR A 145 -7.23 -10.13 -1.38
CA THR A 145 -8.69 -10.15 -1.24
C THR A 145 -9.37 -10.60 -2.53
N HIS A 146 -8.83 -10.22 -3.68
CA HIS A 146 -9.37 -10.62 -4.98
C HIS A 146 -9.09 -12.08 -5.36
N ARG A 147 -8.09 -12.72 -4.75
CA ARG A 147 -7.70 -14.11 -5.03
C ARG A 147 -8.47 -15.11 -4.18
N LEU A 148 -8.86 -14.74 -2.97
CA LEU A 148 -9.57 -15.63 -2.05
C LEU A 148 -11.02 -15.77 -2.53
N PRO A 149 -11.43 -16.95 -3.02
CA PRO A 149 -12.78 -17.14 -3.53
C PRO A 149 -13.77 -16.89 -2.39
N ALA A 150 -14.86 -16.19 -2.70
CA ALA A 150 -16.09 -16.42 -1.96
C ALA A 150 -16.50 -17.86 -2.29
N GLU A 151 -16.76 -18.69 -1.28
CA GLU A 151 -16.98 -20.13 -1.44
C GLU A 151 -17.88 -20.47 -2.65
N GLY A 152 -17.30 -21.01 -3.75
CA GLY A 152 -18.12 -21.57 -4.84
C GLY A 152 -17.56 -21.60 -6.27
N ARG A 153 -16.74 -22.61 -6.60
CA ARG A 153 -16.58 -23.30 -7.92
C ARG A 153 -15.96 -22.54 -9.12
N GLN A 154 -15.32 -23.32 -10.02
CA GLN A 154 -14.67 -22.87 -11.27
C GLN A 154 -13.59 -23.86 -11.85
N PRO A 155 -13.73 -24.62 -12.97
CA PRO A 155 -12.78 -25.69 -13.39
C PRO A 155 -11.57 -25.22 -14.23
N PRO A 156 -10.53 -26.06 -14.43
CA PRO A 156 -9.15 -25.60 -14.66
C PRO A 156 -8.74 -25.24 -16.10
N MET A 157 -9.62 -25.29 -17.12
CA MET A 157 -9.18 -25.18 -18.54
C MET A 157 -9.34 -23.80 -19.20
N MET A 158 -10.20 -22.90 -18.69
CA MET A 158 -10.29 -21.49 -19.16
C MET A 158 -9.38 -20.52 -18.37
N VAL A 159 -8.71 -21.01 -17.34
CA VAL A 159 -7.92 -20.19 -16.41
C VAL A 159 -6.64 -19.68 -17.05
N GLU A 160 -5.95 -20.49 -17.86
CA GLU A 160 -4.60 -20.12 -18.32
C GLU A 160 -4.60 -19.08 -19.46
N ALA A 161 -5.55 -19.17 -20.40
CA ALA A 161 -5.69 -18.16 -21.45
C ALA A 161 -6.10 -16.79 -20.87
N THR A 162 -7.07 -16.78 -19.96
CA THR A 162 -7.53 -15.57 -19.27
C THR A 162 -6.43 -14.97 -18.39
N LYS A 163 -5.65 -15.82 -17.71
CA LYS A 163 -4.45 -15.41 -16.95
C LYS A 163 -3.40 -14.76 -17.86
N GLN A 164 -3.12 -15.35 -19.02
CA GLN A 164 -2.18 -14.76 -19.99
C GLN A 164 -2.67 -13.40 -20.52
N GLU A 165 -3.96 -13.26 -20.78
CA GLU A 165 -4.56 -11.98 -21.20
C GLU A 165 -4.44 -10.91 -20.10
N LEU A 166 -4.74 -11.26 -18.84
CA LEU A 166 -4.58 -10.34 -17.71
C LEU A 166 -3.12 -9.93 -17.50
N LEU A 167 -2.17 -10.86 -17.65
CA LEU A 167 -0.74 -10.54 -17.60
C LEU A 167 -0.33 -9.57 -18.71
N GLN A 168 -0.85 -9.74 -19.93
CA GLN A 168 -0.60 -8.80 -21.02
C GLN A 168 -1.19 -7.41 -20.72
N LYS A 169 -2.42 -7.35 -20.21
CA LYS A 169 -3.09 -6.10 -19.80
C LYS A 169 -2.32 -5.39 -18.69
N LEU A 170 -1.83 -6.13 -17.68
CA LEU A 170 -1.01 -5.58 -16.60
C LEU A 170 0.33 -5.04 -17.10
N ARG A 171 0.99 -5.75 -18.04
CA ARG A 171 2.23 -5.26 -18.66
C ARG A 171 1.99 -3.99 -19.47
N ALA A 172 0.96 -3.96 -20.32
CA ALA A 172 0.60 -2.78 -21.10
C ALA A 172 0.26 -1.60 -20.19
N TYR A 173 -0.50 -1.84 -19.11
CA TYR A 173 -0.81 -0.82 -18.10
C TYR A 173 0.45 -0.27 -17.42
N ARG A 174 1.38 -1.13 -17.03
CA ARG A 174 2.65 -0.71 -16.43
C ARG A 174 3.54 0.07 -17.39
N ASP A 175 3.55 -0.28 -18.67
CA ASP A 175 4.29 0.47 -19.68
C ASP A 175 3.64 1.83 -19.96
N ASP A 176 2.30 1.90 -19.98
CA ASP A 176 1.56 3.16 -20.01
C ASP A 176 1.96 4.02 -18.81
N LEU A 177 1.95 3.48 -17.58
CA LEU A 177 2.39 4.18 -16.37
C LEU A 177 3.81 4.78 -16.49
N LYS A 178 4.77 4.06 -17.07
CA LYS A 178 6.14 4.58 -17.26
C LYS A 178 6.20 5.75 -18.23
N VAL A 179 5.53 5.64 -19.38
CA VAL A 179 5.44 6.72 -20.38
C VAL A 179 4.80 7.94 -19.74
N LYS A 180 3.69 7.69 -19.05
CA LYS A 180 2.90 8.66 -18.34
C LYS A 180 3.67 9.36 -17.21
N ARG A 181 4.49 8.65 -16.43
CA ARG A 181 5.42 9.20 -15.44
C ARG A 181 6.39 10.22 -16.04
N GLN A 182 6.86 10.00 -17.27
CA GLN A 182 7.72 10.95 -17.99
C GLN A 182 6.95 12.20 -18.42
N MET A 183 5.64 12.07 -18.69
CA MET A 183 4.76 13.16 -19.13
C MET A 183 4.17 14.00 -17.99
N VAL A 184 4.14 13.50 -16.75
CA VAL A 184 3.60 14.20 -15.56
C VAL A 184 4.24 15.56 -15.29
N ARG A 185 5.42 15.83 -15.85
CA ARG A 185 6.01 17.17 -15.86
C ARG A 185 5.21 18.21 -16.66
N ALA A 186 4.17 17.82 -17.40
CA ALA A 186 3.43 18.70 -18.33
C ALA A 186 1.91 18.82 -18.11
N ARG A 187 1.18 17.79 -17.63
CA ARG A 187 -0.30 17.84 -17.35
C ARG A 187 -0.74 16.80 -16.31
N ALA A 188 -1.33 17.24 -15.20
CA ALA A 188 -1.55 16.42 -13.99
C ALA A 188 -2.98 15.87 -13.80
N ASP A 189 -4.01 16.67 -14.07
CA ASP A 189 -5.31 16.45 -13.40
C ASP A 189 -6.24 15.46 -14.13
N THR A 190 -6.28 15.44 -15.46
CA THR A 190 -7.09 14.46 -16.22
C THR A 190 -6.46 13.06 -16.25
N PHE A 191 -5.16 13.00 -16.00
CA PHE A 191 -4.32 11.83 -16.15
C PHE A 191 -4.55 10.77 -15.06
N GLU A 192 -4.76 11.22 -13.82
CA GLU A 192 -4.96 10.34 -12.67
C GLU A 192 -6.25 9.54 -12.80
N LEU A 193 -7.30 10.16 -13.34
CA LEU A 193 -8.61 9.54 -13.51
C LEU A 193 -8.53 8.37 -14.50
N ASP A 194 -7.96 8.61 -15.69
CA ASP A 194 -7.82 7.59 -16.74
C ASP A 194 -7.04 6.35 -16.26
N LEU A 195 -5.96 6.57 -15.49
CA LEU A 195 -5.12 5.50 -14.97
C LEU A 195 -5.81 4.67 -13.89
N ARG A 196 -6.62 5.31 -13.04
CA ARG A 196 -7.43 4.60 -12.04
C ARG A 196 -8.51 3.77 -12.71
N GLU A 197 -9.22 4.33 -13.68
CA GLU A 197 -10.23 3.60 -14.44
C GLU A 197 -9.65 2.38 -15.16
N GLY A 198 -8.49 2.53 -15.80
CA GLY A 198 -7.80 1.41 -16.47
C GLY A 198 -7.46 0.27 -15.50
N LEU A 199 -7.00 0.59 -14.29
CA LEU A 199 -6.69 -0.42 -13.28
C LEU A 199 -7.94 -1.08 -12.70
N GLU A 200 -9.02 -0.33 -12.47
CA GLU A 200 -10.29 -0.89 -11.98
C GLU A 200 -10.92 -1.89 -12.97
N GLN A 201 -10.77 -1.64 -14.27
CA GLN A 201 -11.16 -2.62 -15.30
C GLN A 201 -10.36 -3.91 -15.17
N ILE A 202 -9.05 -3.80 -14.93
CA ILE A 202 -8.17 -4.97 -14.71
C ILE A 202 -8.56 -5.70 -13.42
N LYS A 203 -8.80 -4.99 -12.31
CA LYS A 203 -9.25 -5.59 -11.04
C LYS A 203 -10.59 -6.31 -11.18
N THR A 204 -11.52 -5.72 -11.93
CA THR A 204 -12.83 -6.34 -12.22
C THR A 204 -12.65 -7.64 -12.99
N ALA A 205 -11.82 -7.64 -14.04
CA ALA A 205 -11.52 -8.84 -14.81
C ALA A 205 -10.75 -9.89 -14.00
N PHE A 206 -9.85 -9.46 -13.12
CA PHE A 206 -9.14 -10.34 -12.18
C PHE A 206 -10.11 -10.98 -11.19
N ARG A 207 -11.05 -10.22 -10.60
CA ARG A 207 -12.03 -10.76 -9.66
C ARG A 207 -12.87 -11.86 -10.30
N ARG A 208 -13.32 -11.65 -11.54
CA ARG A 208 -14.08 -12.65 -12.33
C ARG A 208 -13.31 -13.95 -12.62
N LEU A 209 -11.97 -13.96 -12.47
CA LEU A 209 -11.16 -15.17 -12.65
C LEU A 209 -11.18 -16.08 -11.41
N PHE A 210 -11.49 -15.51 -10.24
CA PHE A 210 -11.54 -16.21 -8.95
C PHE A 210 -12.97 -16.31 -8.36
N GLU A 211 -13.96 -15.72 -9.04
CA GLU A 211 -15.41 -15.93 -8.87
C GLU A 211 -15.89 -17.12 -9.72
#